data_AF-C0PRB1-F1
#
_entry.id   AF-C0PRB1-F1
#
_cell.length_a   1.000
_cell.length_b   1.000
_cell.length_c   1.000
_cell.angle_alpha   90.00
_cell.angle_beta   90.00
_cell.angle_gamma   90.00
#
_symmetry.space_group_name_H-M   'P 1'
#
loop_
_entity.id
_entity.type
_entity.pdbx_description
1 polymer ?
#
loop_
_entity_poly.entity_id
_entity_poly.type
_entity_poly.pdbx_seq_one_letter_code
_entity_poly.pdbx_strand_id
1 'polypeptide(L)'
;MEHRWVIPFAISSMVFLLLLFITTTSIVDISSPVYSVIAPLGLGLDQAAQHNAFVEPKALGSANFSLPTNLVLRPAKLAYLISGSKGDGERLKRTLQALYHPLNQYILHLDRESSARERANLFHYVRASALFVQAGNVHVIRKANLVTYRGPTMVANTLHAAAILLRKSQEWDWFINLSASDYPLVTQDDLLHTFSYLPRDLNFVGYTSNLAWKEQKRIKPVIIDPGLYRSKKSDVFWVTEKRSMPTAFKMFTDA
;
A
#
# COMPACT_ATOMS: atom_id res chain seq x y z
N MET A 1 -10.75 -6.52 -61.10
CA MET A 1 -9.92 -6.43 -59.88
C MET A 1 -10.65 -7.20 -58.80
N GLU A 2 -10.14 -8.38 -58.45
CA GLU A 2 -10.90 -9.43 -57.80
C GLU A 2 -10.96 -9.25 -56.28
N HIS A 3 -12.12 -9.52 -55.70
CA HIS A 3 -12.50 -9.36 -54.28
C HIS A 3 -11.82 -10.38 -53.34
N ARG A 4 -10.50 -10.56 -53.47
CA ARG A 4 -9.70 -11.56 -52.74
C ARG A 4 -9.66 -11.32 -51.22
N TRP A 5 -10.08 -10.14 -50.75
CA TRP A 5 -10.18 -9.77 -49.34
C TRP A 5 -11.50 -10.19 -48.68
N VAL A 6 -12.53 -10.54 -49.45
CA VAL A 6 -13.85 -10.89 -48.91
C VAL A 6 -13.81 -12.26 -48.23
N ILE A 7 -13.02 -13.20 -48.76
CA ILE A 7 -12.87 -14.55 -48.20
C ILE A 7 -12.22 -14.53 -46.81
N PRO A 8 -11.05 -13.91 -46.58
CA PRO A 8 -10.46 -13.86 -45.23
C PRO A 8 -11.32 -13.07 -44.23
N PHE A 9 -12.02 -12.03 -44.70
CA PHE A 9 -12.94 -11.27 -43.85
C PHE A 9 -14.16 -12.11 -43.42
N ALA A 10 -14.76 -12.87 -44.35
CA ALA A 10 -15.88 -13.76 -44.04
C ALA A 10 -15.47 -14.88 -43.07
N ILE A 11 -14.28 -15.47 -43.25
CA ILE A 11 -13.75 -16.50 -42.36
C ILE A 11 -13.52 -15.93 -40.96
N SER A 12 -12.90 -14.75 -40.84
CA SER A 12 -12.67 -14.10 -39.54
C SER A 12 -13.99 -13.76 -38.83
N SER A 13 -14.99 -13.30 -39.56
CA SER A 13 -16.32 -12.99 -39.02
C SER A 13 -17.05 -14.25 -38.54
N MET A 14 -16.96 -15.34 -39.30
CA MET A 14 -17.57 -16.63 -38.93
C MET A 14 -16.92 -17.24 -37.69
N VAL A 15 -15.59 -17.15 -37.56
CA VAL A 15 -14.86 -17.58 -36.35
C VAL A 15 -15.25 -16.73 -35.13
N PHE A 16 -15.41 -15.41 -35.30
CA PHE A 16 -15.86 -14.53 -34.22
C PHE A 16 -17.28 -14.85 -33.76
N LEU A 17 -18.21 -15.10 -34.69
CA LEU A 17 -19.59 -15.49 -34.37
C LEU A 17 -19.65 -16.88 -33.71
N LEU A 18 -18.81 -17.82 -34.13
CA LEU A 18 -18.69 -19.13 -33.50
C LEU A 18 -18.19 -19.01 -32.05
N LEU A 19 -17.16 -18.20 -31.80
CA LEU A 19 -16.65 -17.94 -30.45
C LEU A 19 -17.71 -17.27 -29.57
N LEU A 20 -18.48 -16.31 -30.12
CA LEU A 20 -19.59 -15.68 -29.41
C LEU A 20 -20.68 -16.71 -29.05
N PHE A 21 -21.02 -17.61 -29.99
CA PHE A 21 -22.01 -18.67 -29.76
C PHE A 21 -21.57 -19.70 -28.71
N ILE A 22 -20.27 -20.04 -28.66
CA ILE A 22 -19.72 -20.91 -27.62
C ILE A 22 -19.82 -20.22 -26.24
N THR A 23 -19.58 -18.90 -26.17
CA THR A 23 -19.72 -18.16 -24.90
C THR A 23 -21.17 -18.02 -24.42
N THR A 24 -22.16 -17.99 -25.32
CA THR A 24 -23.57 -17.89 -24.93
C THR A 24 -24.20 -19.25 -24.60
N THR A 25 -23.77 -20.33 -25.27
CA THR A 25 -24.27 -21.69 -24.99
C THR A 25 -23.64 -22.32 -23.75
N SER A 26 -22.49 -21.83 -23.30
CA SER A 26 -21.85 -22.25 -22.05
C SER A 26 -22.44 -21.59 -20.78
N ILE A 27 -23.51 -20.79 -20.89
CA ILE A 27 -24.16 -20.11 -19.76
C ILE A 27 -25.35 -20.92 -19.19
N VAL A 28 -25.67 -22.09 -19.73
CA VAL A 28 -26.69 -22.99 -19.16
C VAL A 28 -26.04 -24.24 -18.57
N ASP A 29 -25.28 -24.07 -17.49
CA ASP A 29 -25.12 -25.13 -16.49
C ASP A 29 -24.79 -24.52 -15.12
N ILE A 30 -25.82 -24.38 -14.29
CA ILE A 30 -25.74 -23.89 -12.92
C ILE A 30 -25.31 -25.07 -12.04
N SER A 31 -24.03 -25.45 -12.04
CA SER A 31 -23.43 -26.25 -10.95
C SER A 31 -21.91 -26.51 -11.11
N SER A 32 -21.04 -25.51 -10.95
CA SER A 32 -19.67 -25.73 -10.42
C SER A 32 -18.87 -24.42 -10.19
N PRO A 33 -17.93 -24.37 -9.21
CA PRO A 33 -17.42 -23.12 -8.64
C PRO A 33 -16.08 -22.69 -9.25
N VAL A 34 -15.98 -22.54 -10.58
CA VAL A 34 -14.70 -22.19 -11.22
C VAL A 34 -14.87 -21.24 -12.39
N TYR A 35 -15.44 -20.05 -12.21
CA TYR A 35 -15.19 -18.89 -13.11
C TYR A 35 -15.60 -17.60 -12.39
N SER A 36 -14.64 -16.97 -11.70
CA SER A 36 -14.77 -15.60 -11.21
C SER A 36 -13.57 -14.77 -11.68
N VAL A 37 -13.38 -14.73 -13.00
CA VAL A 37 -12.50 -13.74 -13.62
C VAL A 37 -13.16 -13.34 -14.95
N ILE A 38 -13.48 -12.04 -15.07
CA ILE A 38 -13.95 -11.30 -16.27
C ILE A 38 -15.48 -11.11 -16.40
N ALA A 39 -15.99 -10.02 -15.81
CA ALA A 39 -16.94 -9.10 -16.47
C ALA A 39 -17.07 -7.78 -15.66
N PRO A 40 -16.82 -6.60 -16.25
CA PRO A 40 -17.14 -5.30 -15.66
C PRO A 40 -18.52 -4.77 -16.13
N LEU A 41 -19.24 -4.13 -15.19
CA LEU A 41 -20.32 -3.15 -15.36
C LEU A 41 -21.68 -3.59 -15.98
N GLY A 42 -22.74 -3.59 -15.14
CA GLY A 42 -24.12 -3.33 -15.60
C GLY A 42 -25.27 -4.06 -14.89
N LEU A 43 -25.73 -3.49 -13.76
CA LEU A 43 -27.11 -3.47 -13.21
C LEU A 43 -27.95 -4.78 -13.11
N GLY A 44 -28.14 -5.25 -11.87
CA GLY A 44 -29.24 -6.12 -11.45
C GLY A 44 -29.43 -6.04 -9.93
N LEU A 45 -30.57 -5.48 -9.51
CA LEU A 45 -31.00 -5.35 -8.12
C LEU A 45 -31.44 -6.71 -7.54
N ASP A 46 -31.17 -6.85 -6.24
CA ASP A 46 -31.83 -7.72 -5.25
C ASP A 46 -31.68 -9.25 -5.34
N GLN A 47 -30.73 -9.79 -4.55
CA GLN A 47 -31.01 -10.61 -3.35
C GLN A 47 -29.72 -11.32 -2.87
N ALA A 48 -29.01 -10.69 -1.93
CA ALA A 48 -28.09 -11.39 -1.02
C ALA A 48 -27.81 -10.51 0.21
N ALA A 49 -28.86 -10.09 0.90
CA ALA A 49 -28.76 -9.50 2.22
C ALA A 49 -28.54 -10.62 3.25
N GLN A 50 -27.37 -11.27 3.25
CA GLN A 50 -26.90 -12.01 4.42
C GLN A 50 -25.36 -11.97 4.52
N HIS A 51 -24.92 -11.44 5.66
CA HIS A 51 -23.55 -11.50 6.21
C HIS A 51 -22.47 -10.66 5.53
N ASN A 52 -22.64 -9.33 5.58
CA ASN A 52 -21.55 -8.44 5.98
C ASN A 52 -22.13 -7.48 7.03
N ALA A 53 -22.35 -8.01 8.24
CA ALA A 53 -22.58 -7.15 9.38
C ALA A 53 -21.33 -6.28 9.52
N PHE A 54 -21.49 -4.98 9.29
CA PHE A 54 -20.65 -3.98 9.92
C PHE A 54 -20.66 -4.31 11.41
N VAL A 55 -19.60 -4.95 11.89
CA VAL A 55 -19.42 -5.22 13.31
C VAL A 55 -19.11 -3.87 13.92
N GLU A 56 -20.17 -3.21 14.37
CA GLU A 56 -20.08 -2.21 15.42
C GLU A 56 -19.18 -2.81 16.51
N PRO A 57 -18.09 -2.13 16.95
CA PRO A 57 -17.18 -2.70 17.92
C PRO A 57 -17.91 -2.82 19.26
N LYS A 58 -18.59 -3.95 19.45
CA LYS A 58 -19.16 -4.40 20.72
C LYS A 58 -18.02 -4.91 21.62
N ALA A 59 -17.01 -4.07 21.80
CA ALA A 59 -15.84 -4.26 22.66
C ALA A 59 -15.13 -2.93 22.99
N LEU A 60 -15.80 -1.78 22.84
CA LEU A 60 -15.49 -0.61 23.67
C LEU A 60 -16.58 -0.52 24.72
N GLY A 61 -16.53 -1.40 25.73
CA GLY A 61 -17.37 -1.25 26.91
C GLY A 61 -17.06 0.12 27.48
N SER A 62 -18.01 1.06 27.33
CA SER A 62 -18.06 2.39 27.96
C SER A 62 -16.72 2.85 28.52
N ALA A 63 -15.71 3.04 27.67
CA ALA A 63 -14.58 3.83 28.07
C ALA A 63 -15.15 5.24 28.11
N ASN A 64 -15.54 5.69 29.30
CA ASN A 64 -15.79 7.10 29.55
C ASN A 64 -14.48 7.80 29.21
N PHE A 65 -14.31 8.17 27.94
CA PHE A 65 -13.28 9.08 27.49
C PHE A 65 -13.69 10.44 28.03
N SER A 66 -13.48 10.64 29.34
CA SER A 66 -13.48 11.96 29.94
C SER A 66 -12.33 12.70 29.25
N LEU A 67 -12.67 13.55 28.28
CA LEU A 67 -11.74 14.49 27.68
C LEU A 67 -11.07 15.23 28.85
N PRO A 68 -9.74 15.16 29.00
CA PRO A 68 -9.05 15.97 29.98
C PRO A 68 -9.46 17.42 29.74
N THR A 69 -10.00 18.07 30.77
CA THR A 69 -10.48 19.47 30.75
C THR A 69 -9.38 20.49 30.45
N ASN A 70 -8.14 20.04 30.22
CA ASN A 70 -6.95 20.81 29.83
C ASN A 70 -6.30 20.28 28.53
N LEU A 71 -7.06 19.68 27.59
CA LEU A 71 -6.52 19.45 26.26
C LEU A 71 -6.41 20.79 25.53
N VAL A 72 -5.21 21.36 25.54
CA VAL A 72 -4.82 22.32 24.49
C VAL A 72 -4.92 21.56 23.17
N LEU A 73 -6.01 21.81 22.42
CA LEU A 73 -6.24 21.21 21.10
C LEU A 73 -5.21 21.74 20.12
N ARG A 74 -4.01 21.17 20.17
CA ARG A 74 -2.96 21.41 19.18
C ARG A 74 -3.25 20.53 17.96
N PRO A 75 -3.15 21.09 16.74
CA PRO A 75 -3.27 20.30 15.53
C PRO A 75 -2.33 19.09 15.57
N ALA A 76 -2.82 17.95 15.08
CA ALA A 76 -1.98 16.79 14.85
C ALA A 76 -0.87 17.14 13.87
N LYS A 77 0.31 16.54 14.05
CA LYS A 77 1.41 16.63 13.09
C LYS A 77 1.75 15.22 12.61
N LEU A 78 1.63 14.99 11.31
CA LEU A 78 1.83 13.66 10.72
C LEU A 78 3.19 13.59 10.00
N ALA A 79 3.83 12.44 10.07
CA ALA A 79 5.04 12.12 9.34
C ALA A 79 4.79 10.99 8.34
N TYR A 80 4.95 11.28 7.06
CA TYR A 80 4.71 10.35 5.98
C TYR A 80 6.01 9.80 5.41
N LEU A 81 6.04 8.48 5.21
CA LEU A 81 6.92 7.84 4.25
C LEU A 81 6.10 7.52 3.01
N ILE A 82 6.50 8.01 1.83
CA ILE A 82 5.92 7.63 0.54
C ILE A 82 7.00 6.91 -0.26
N SER A 83 6.86 5.59 -0.42
CA SER A 83 7.86 4.73 -1.06
C SER A 83 7.37 4.16 -2.38
N GLY A 84 8.24 4.07 -3.37
CA GLY A 84 7.95 3.46 -4.67
C GLY A 84 9.16 2.77 -5.29
N SER A 85 8.92 2.10 -6.42
CA SER A 85 9.92 1.42 -7.22
C SER A 85 10.02 2.03 -8.61
N LYS A 86 10.66 1.31 -9.54
CA LYS A 86 10.76 1.67 -10.95
C LYS A 86 9.40 2.05 -11.56
N GLY A 87 9.32 3.27 -12.09
CA GLY A 87 8.12 3.79 -12.76
C GLY A 87 7.12 4.49 -11.85
N ASP A 88 7.34 4.49 -10.54
CA ASP A 88 6.43 5.09 -9.57
C ASP A 88 6.72 6.59 -9.32
N GLY A 89 7.74 7.18 -9.94
CA GLY A 89 8.14 8.56 -9.68
C GLY A 89 7.01 9.59 -9.80
N GLU A 90 6.16 9.49 -10.82
CA GLU A 90 5.00 10.40 -10.96
C GLU A 90 3.88 10.10 -9.94
N ARG A 91 3.70 8.83 -9.56
CA ARG A 91 2.72 8.45 -8.53
C ARG A 91 3.12 9.02 -7.17
N LEU A 92 4.41 8.98 -6.83
CA LEU A 92 4.92 9.61 -5.60
C LEU A 92 4.64 11.11 -5.56
N LYS A 93 4.86 11.82 -6.67
CA LYS A 93 4.55 13.26 -6.76
C LYS A 93 3.07 13.52 -6.58
N ARG A 94 2.22 12.74 -7.27
CA ARG A 94 0.76 12.85 -7.17
C ARG A 94 0.28 12.62 -5.74
N THR A 95 0.75 11.56 -5.08
CA THR A 95 0.38 11.24 -3.69
C THR A 95 0.90 12.29 -2.72
N LEU A 96 2.12 12.80 -2.89
CA LEU A 96 2.63 13.91 -2.09
C LEU A 96 1.74 15.15 -2.22
N GLN A 97 1.36 15.53 -3.44
CA GLN A 97 0.50 16.69 -3.67
C GLN A 97 -0.86 16.56 -2.98
N ALA A 98 -1.46 15.36 -3.02
CA ALA A 98 -2.73 15.09 -2.36
C ALA A 98 -2.65 15.11 -0.82
N LEU A 99 -1.48 14.77 -0.26
CA LEU A 99 -1.24 14.71 1.18
C LEU A 99 -0.61 15.97 1.76
N TYR A 100 -0.18 16.93 0.94
CA TYR A 100 0.68 18.01 1.41
C TYR A 100 -0.05 18.97 2.36
N HIS A 101 0.56 19.18 3.52
CA HIS A 101 0.14 20.14 4.53
C HIS A 101 1.40 20.69 5.25
N PRO A 102 1.50 22.02 5.51
CA PRO A 102 2.73 22.63 6.04
C PRO A 102 3.14 22.15 7.44
N LEU A 103 2.20 21.63 8.24
CA LEU A 103 2.51 21.09 9.58
C LEU A 103 3.12 19.68 9.58
N ASN A 104 2.97 18.95 8.48
CA ASN A 104 3.39 17.56 8.36
C ASN A 104 4.83 17.45 7.84
N GLN A 105 5.40 16.26 7.96
CA GLN A 105 6.74 15.92 7.47
C GLN A 105 6.66 14.80 6.42
N TYR A 106 7.49 14.86 5.39
CA TYR A 106 7.42 13.92 4.27
C TYR A 106 8.80 13.39 3.89
N ILE A 107 8.92 12.07 3.85
CA ILE A 107 10.05 11.36 3.25
C ILE A 107 9.57 10.66 1.99
N LEU A 108 10.20 10.99 0.87
CA LEU A 108 10.03 10.28 -0.40
C LEU A 108 11.18 9.30 -0.61
N HIS A 109 10.85 8.08 -1.01
CA HIS A 109 11.84 7.06 -1.35
C HIS A 109 11.48 6.38 -2.67
N LEU A 110 12.40 6.45 -3.62
CA LEU A 110 12.41 5.57 -4.79
C LEU A 110 13.56 4.59 -4.62
N ASP A 111 13.26 3.30 -4.74
CA ASP A 111 14.24 2.24 -4.54
C ASP A 111 15.33 2.21 -5.63
N ARG A 112 16.32 1.33 -5.47
CA ARG A 112 17.42 1.17 -6.44
C ARG A 112 17.04 0.47 -7.74
N GLU A 113 15.83 -0.07 -7.85
CA GLU A 113 15.31 -0.56 -9.12
C GLU A 113 14.94 0.60 -10.05
N SER A 114 14.52 1.74 -9.50
CA SER A 114 14.35 2.99 -10.24
C SER A 114 15.68 3.49 -10.81
N SER A 115 15.63 4.00 -12.04
CA SER A 115 16.82 4.54 -12.71
C SER A 115 17.40 5.74 -11.95
N ALA A 116 18.70 5.98 -12.09
CA ALA A 116 19.34 7.17 -11.50
C ALA A 116 18.68 8.48 -11.98
N ARG A 117 18.23 8.51 -13.25
CA ARG A 117 17.49 9.63 -13.83
C ARG A 117 16.15 9.84 -13.15
N GLU A 118 15.37 8.79 -12.94
CA GLU A 118 14.06 8.87 -12.27
C GLU A 118 14.20 9.39 -10.83
N ARG A 119 15.17 8.87 -10.08
CA ARG A 119 15.48 9.35 -8.72
C ARG A 119 15.95 10.80 -8.71
N ALA A 120 16.78 11.19 -9.67
CA ALA A 120 17.23 12.57 -9.82
C ALA A 120 16.07 13.51 -10.17
N ASN A 121 15.14 13.08 -11.03
CA ASN A 121 13.95 13.86 -11.37
C ASN A 121 13.05 14.10 -10.16
N LEU A 122 12.84 13.08 -9.31
CA LEU A 122 12.06 13.25 -8.07
C LEU A 122 12.75 14.24 -7.12
N PHE A 123 14.07 14.13 -6.96
CA PHE A 123 14.84 15.09 -6.16
C PHE A 123 14.74 16.51 -6.72
N HIS A 124 14.87 16.69 -8.03
CA HIS A 124 14.76 17.99 -8.68
C HIS A 124 13.38 18.60 -8.52
N TYR A 125 12.32 17.80 -8.66
CA TYR A 125 10.94 18.22 -8.43
C TYR A 125 10.76 18.82 -7.03
N VAL A 126 11.26 18.14 -5.99
CA VAL A 126 11.16 18.65 -4.62
C VAL A 126 11.95 19.95 -4.43
N ARG A 127 13.15 20.04 -5.03
CA ARG A 127 14.03 21.22 -4.92
C ARG A 127 13.57 22.42 -5.74
N ALA A 128 12.83 22.19 -6.83
CA ALA A 128 12.31 23.25 -7.70
C ALA A 128 11.03 23.90 -7.16
N SER A 129 10.32 23.22 -6.24
CA SER A 129 9.11 23.75 -5.62
C SER A 129 9.45 24.77 -4.53
N ALA A 130 9.14 26.04 -4.76
CA ALA A 130 9.30 27.11 -3.76
C ALA A 130 8.54 26.78 -2.46
N LEU A 131 7.36 26.18 -2.56
CA LEU A 131 6.54 25.75 -1.42
C LEU A 131 7.27 24.76 -0.52
N PHE A 132 7.85 23.70 -1.11
CA PHE A 132 8.55 22.67 -0.34
C PHE A 132 9.88 23.17 0.22
N VAL A 133 10.56 24.06 -0.51
CA VAL A 133 11.80 24.69 -0.05
C VAL A 133 11.55 25.62 1.12
N GLN A 134 10.50 26.45 1.05
CA GLN A 134 10.12 27.38 2.11
C GLN A 134 9.65 26.65 3.37
N ALA A 135 8.81 25.63 3.23
CA ALA A 135 8.34 24.85 4.37
C ALA A 135 9.43 23.92 4.95
N GLY A 136 10.38 23.48 4.12
CA GLY A 136 11.51 22.65 4.55
C GLY A 136 11.12 21.25 5.04
N ASN A 137 9.89 20.80 4.77
CA ASN A 137 9.27 19.62 5.36
C ASN A 137 9.17 18.41 4.40
N VAL A 138 9.71 18.51 3.18
CA VAL A 138 9.76 17.41 2.21
C VAL A 138 11.20 17.03 1.92
N HIS A 139 11.52 15.75 2.07
CA HIS A 139 12.86 15.22 1.84
C HIS A 139 12.86 13.96 0.98
N VAL A 140 13.85 13.83 0.10
CA VAL A 140 14.04 12.62 -0.71
C VAL A 140 15.24 11.84 -0.20
N ILE A 141 15.09 10.53 0.00
CA ILE A 141 16.20 9.66 0.38
C ILE A 141 17.18 9.55 -0.80
N ARG A 142 18.36 10.18 -0.67
CA ARG A 142 19.40 10.18 -1.72
C ARG A 142 20.09 8.83 -1.86
N LYS A 143 20.44 8.21 -0.73
CA LYS A 143 21.01 6.85 -0.68
C LYS A 143 19.86 5.86 -0.70
N ALA A 144 19.34 5.60 -1.90
CA ALA A 144 18.24 4.69 -2.10
C ALA A 144 18.59 3.28 -1.62
N ASN A 145 17.68 2.69 -0.85
CA ASN A 145 17.70 1.27 -0.52
C ASN A 145 17.26 0.42 -1.71
N LEU A 146 17.74 -0.81 -1.80
CA LEU A 146 17.12 -1.83 -2.65
C LEU A 146 16.03 -2.52 -1.82
N VAL A 147 14.80 -2.56 -2.32
CA VAL A 147 13.64 -3.08 -1.57
C VAL A 147 13.09 -4.31 -2.26
N THR A 148 13.22 -5.46 -1.62
CA THR A 148 12.71 -6.73 -2.11
C THR A 148 11.31 -6.98 -1.55
N TYR A 149 10.37 -7.34 -2.41
CA TYR A 149 9.03 -7.70 -1.97
C TYR A 149 9.06 -8.96 -1.08
N ARG A 150 8.28 -8.94 0.00
CA ARG A 150 8.30 -9.92 1.12
C ARG A 150 9.64 -10.06 1.85
N GLY A 151 10.65 -9.26 1.51
CA GLY A 151 11.95 -9.29 2.16
C GLY A 151 12.04 -8.37 3.39
N PRO A 152 12.99 -8.63 4.31
CA PRO A 152 13.34 -7.73 5.41
C PRO A 152 13.76 -6.33 4.94
N THR A 153 14.23 -6.17 3.70
CA THR A 153 14.57 -4.85 3.14
C THR A 153 13.38 -3.88 3.09
N MET A 154 12.13 -4.36 3.00
CA MET A 154 10.95 -3.49 3.15
C MET A 154 10.88 -2.85 4.53
N VAL A 155 11.05 -3.65 5.60
CA VAL A 155 11.05 -3.15 6.98
C VAL A 155 12.25 -2.24 7.21
N ALA A 156 13.43 -2.63 6.71
CA ALA A 156 14.63 -1.81 6.80
C ALA A 156 14.46 -0.43 6.13
N ASN A 157 13.70 -0.36 5.03
CA ASN A 157 13.39 0.90 4.37
C ASN A 157 12.50 1.80 5.25
N THR A 158 11.45 1.23 5.84
CA THR A 158 10.57 1.95 6.77
C THR A 158 11.35 2.49 7.97
N LEU A 159 12.21 1.66 8.57
CA LEU A 159 13.07 2.07 9.69
C LEU A 159 14.08 3.16 9.28
N HIS A 160 14.65 3.07 8.09
CA HIS A 160 15.55 4.10 7.56
C HIS A 160 14.83 5.45 7.42
N ALA A 161 13.60 5.47 6.90
CA ALA A 161 12.80 6.68 6.80
C ALA A 161 12.42 7.26 8.17
N ALA A 162 11.98 6.41 9.10
CA ALA A 162 11.66 6.83 10.47
C ALA A 162 12.88 7.45 11.17
N ALA A 163 14.07 6.85 11.00
CA ALA A 163 15.31 7.40 11.54
C ALA A 163 15.66 8.78 10.95
N ILE A 164 15.40 8.99 9.65
CA ILE A 164 15.59 10.31 9.03
C ILE A 164 14.59 11.32 9.60
N LEU A 165 13.32 10.95 9.74
CA LEU A 165 12.27 11.82 10.32
C LEU A 165 12.64 12.24 11.74
N LEU A 166 12.98 11.29 12.62
CA LEU A 166 13.38 11.58 14.00
C LEU A 166 14.59 12.52 14.10
N ARG A 167 15.52 12.44 13.14
CA ARG A 167 16.68 13.35 13.08
C ARG A 167 16.32 14.73 12.51
N LYS A 168 15.32 14.82 11.63
CA LYS A 168 14.93 16.06 10.94
C LYS A 168 13.94 16.89 11.75
N SER A 169 13.00 16.23 12.41
CA SER A 169 11.99 16.85 13.26
C SER A 169 11.55 15.87 14.33
N GLN A 170 11.53 16.33 15.59
CA GLN A 170 11.03 15.55 16.72
C GLN A 170 9.58 15.92 17.06
N GLU A 171 8.94 16.79 16.27
CA GLU A 171 7.66 17.39 16.63
C GLU A 171 6.45 16.77 15.94
N TRP A 172 6.58 15.60 15.31
CA TRP A 172 5.44 14.88 14.74
C TRP A 172 4.87 13.88 15.74
N ASP A 173 3.56 13.66 15.66
CA ASP A 173 2.80 12.84 16.59
C ASP A 173 2.65 11.39 16.10
N TRP A 174 2.42 11.19 14.79
CA TRP A 174 2.23 9.86 14.20
C TRP A 174 3.02 9.66 12.91
N PHE A 175 3.48 8.42 12.71
CA PHE A 175 4.16 7.98 11.51
C PHE A 175 3.24 7.11 10.64
N ILE A 176 3.17 7.43 9.34
CA ILE A 176 2.34 6.73 8.36
C ILE A 176 3.20 6.32 7.17
N ASN A 177 3.31 5.01 6.92
CA ASN A 177 3.98 4.50 5.73
C ASN A 177 2.98 4.26 4.58
N LEU A 178 3.34 4.73 3.40
CA LEU A 178 2.56 4.62 2.18
C LEU A 178 3.45 4.10 1.05
N SER A 179 2.84 3.32 0.18
CA SER A 179 3.38 2.89 -1.11
C SER A 179 2.93 3.84 -2.23
N ALA A 180 3.53 3.69 -3.41
CA ALA A 180 3.13 4.40 -4.61
C ALA A 180 1.70 4.08 -5.10
N SER A 181 1.11 2.99 -4.61
CA SER A 181 -0.24 2.57 -4.95
C SER A 181 -1.31 3.16 -4.03
N ASP A 182 -0.90 3.75 -2.91
CA ASP A 182 -1.84 4.31 -1.92
C ASP A 182 -2.27 5.73 -2.31
N TYR A 183 -3.51 6.08 -1.96
CA TYR A 183 -4.08 7.41 -2.18
C TYR A 183 -5.05 7.79 -1.05
N PRO A 184 -5.03 9.04 -0.55
CA PRO A 184 -5.93 9.45 0.52
C PRO A 184 -7.39 9.44 0.06
N LEU A 185 -8.27 8.95 0.94
CA LEU A 185 -9.73 9.00 0.77
C LEU A 185 -10.39 10.14 1.57
N VAL A 186 -9.63 10.79 2.43
CA VAL A 186 -10.05 11.93 3.26
C VAL A 186 -9.09 13.09 3.04
N THR A 187 -9.57 14.31 3.26
CA THR A 187 -8.72 15.49 3.18
C THR A 187 -7.71 15.51 4.33
N GLN A 188 -6.60 16.24 4.15
CA GLN A 188 -5.65 16.41 5.25
C GLN A 188 -6.27 17.17 6.42
N ASP A 189 -7.09 18.19 6.15
CA ASP A 189 -7.70 18.99 7.21
C ASP A 189 -8.65 18.16 8.07
N ASP A 190 -9.48 17.31 7.46
CA ASP A 190 -10.38 16.40 8.19
C ASP A 190 -9.59 15.37 9.03
N LEU A 191 -8.51 14.84 8.45
CA LEU A 191 -7.65 13.88 9.15
C LEU A 191 -6.97 14.53 10.36
N LEU A 192 -6.37 15.72 10.19
CA LEU A 192 -5.70 16.45 11.25
C LEU A 192 -6.68 16.91 12.34
N HIS A 193 -7.89 17.35 11.95
CA HIS A 193 -8.96 17.68 12.88
C HIS A 193 -9.36 16.46 13.69
N THR A 194 -9.65 15.32 13.05
CA THR A 194 -10.04 14.09 13.75
C THR A 194 -8.95 13.61 14.71
N PHE A 195 -7.69 13.61 14.26
CA PHE A 195 -6.57 13.20 15.09
C PHE A 195 -6.28 14.18 16.23
N SER A 196 -6.72 15.45 16.15
CA SER A 196 -6.53 16.41 17.24
C SER A 196 -7.19 15.97 18.56
N TYR A 197 -8.27 15.19 18.49
CA TYR A 197 -9.01 14.67 19.64
C TYR A 197 -8.47 13.33 20.17
N LEU A 198 -7.53 12.70 19.46
CA LEU A 198 -6.99 11.39 19.84
C LEU A 198 -5.77 11.54 20.77
N PRO A 199 -5.67 10.71 21.82
CA PRO A 199 -4.46 10.61 22.64
C PRO A 199 -3.23 10.27 21.79
N ARG A 200 -2.12 10.99 22.03
CA ARG A 200 -0.88 10.88 21.22
C ARG A 200 -0.07 9.60 21.50
N ASP A 201 -0.42 8.86 22.55
CA ASP A 201 0.18 7.59 22.95
C ASP A 201 -0.43 6.37 22.24
N LEU A 202 -1.43 6.58 21.37
CA LEU A 202 -2.07 5.51 20.59
C LEU A 202 -1.31 5.17 19.30
N ASN A 203 -1.32 3.87 18.99
CA ASN A 203 -0.84 3.32 17.72
C ASN A 203 -1.99 2.62 16.98
N PHE A 204 -2.09 2.84 15.67
CA PHE A 204 -3.12 2.26 14.82
C PHE A 204 -2.49 1.20 13.91
N VAL A 205 -2.64 -0.08 14.29
CA VAL A 205 -2.12 -1.21 13.53
C VAL A 205 -3.20 -2.28 13.42
N GLY A 206 -3.51 -2.72 12.21
CA GLY A 206 -4.41 -3.85 11.99
C GLY A 206 -3.70 -5.16 12.33
N TYR A 207 -4.21 -5.92 13.29
CA TYR A 207 -3.62 -7.18 13.71
C TYR A 207 -4.65 -8.26 14.03
N THR A 208 -4.24 -9.52 13.93
CA THR A 208 -4.95 -10.70 14.43
C THR A 208 -3.99 -11.63 15.15
N SER A 209 -4.51 -12.35 16.15
CA SER A 209 -3.78 -13.43 16.83
C SER A 209 -4.04 -14.81 16.21
N ASN A 210 -4.94 -14.89 15.23
CA ASN A 210 -5.21 -16.14 14.51
C ASN A 210 -4.15 -16.35 13.42
N LEU A 211 -3.12 -17.12 13.76
CA LEU A 211 -1.99 -17.36 12.86
C LEU A 211 -2.34 -18.32 11.71
N ALA A 212 -3.27 -19.26 11.92
CA ALA A 212 -3.69 -20.26 10.94
C ALA A 212 -2.55 -20.75 10.02
N TRP A 213 -2.72 -20.69 8.70
CA TRP A 213 -1.72 -21.07 7.72
C TRP A 213 -0.48 -20.15 7.69
N LYS A 214 -0.58 -18.92 8.22
CA LYS A 214 0.51 -17.92 8.25
C LYS A 214 1.65 -18.38 9.15
N GLU A 215 1.39 -19.18 10.19
CA GLU A 215 2.46 -19.76 11.02
C GLU A 215 3.47 -20.55 10.17
N GLN A 216 2.95 -21.45 9.33
CA GLN A 216 3.77 -22.36 8.53
C GLN A 216 4.38 -21.69 7.29
N LYS A 217 3.72 -20.66 6.74
CA LYS A 217 4.15 -19.98 5.50
C LYS A 217 4.88 -18.65 5.70
N ARG A 218 4.73 -17.98 6.84
CA ARG A 218 5.31 -16.64 7.08
C ARG A 218 6.20 -16.57 8.32
N ILE A 219 5.97 -17.40 9.35
CA ILE A 219 6.71 -17.30 10.61
C ILE A 219 7.89 -18.27 10.68
N LYS A 220 7.63 -19.56 10.47
CA LYS A 220 8.63 -20.64 10.54
C LYS A 220 9.62 -20.69 9.38
N PRO A 221 9.29 -20.27 8.15
CA PRO A 221 10.27 -20.27 7.08
C PRO A 221 11.44 -19.32 7.36
N VAL A 222 12.62 -19.69 6.86
CA VAL A 222 13.80 -18.84 6.83
C VAL A 222 13.99 -18.35 5.41
N ILE A 223 14.20 -17.04 5.25
CA ILE A 223 14.40 -16.40 3.94
C ILE A 223 15.74 -15.69 3.90
N ILE A 224 16.35 -15.68 2.71
CA ILE A 224 17.53 -14.89 2.41
C ILE A 224 17.10 -13.78 1.46
N ASP A 225 17.36 -12.53 1.84
CA ASP A 225 17.07 -11.35 1.02
C ASP A 225 18.32 -10.90 0.29
N PRO A 226 18.40 -11.09 -1.04
CA PRO A 226 19.55 -10.66 -1.81
C PRO A 226 19.72 -9.15 -1.84
N GLY A 227 18.65 -8.40 -1.57
CA GLY A 227 18.67 -6.94 -1.50
C GLY A 227 19.61 -6.39 -0.42
N LEU A 228 20.01 -7.22 0.55
CA LEU A 228 20.95 -6.83 1.61
C LEU A 228 22.43 -6.82 1.16
N TYR A 229 22.81 -7.63 0.17
CA TYR A 229 24.21 -7.81 -0.23
C TYR A 229 24.46 -7.70 -1.74
N ARG A 230 23.42 -7.72 -2.58
CA ARG A 230 23.53 -7.55 -4.03
C ARG A 230 23.14 -6.14 -4.47
N SER A 231 23.68 -5.73 -5.62
CA SER A 231 23.35 -4.45 -6.25
C SER A 231 22.16 -4.50 -7.21
N LYS A 232 21.74 -5.69 -7.64
CA LYS A 232 20.58 -5.90 -8.53
C LYS A 232 19.44 -6.53 -7.74
N LYS A 233 18.22 -6.10 -8.00
CA LYS A 233 17.00 -6.67 -7.41
C LYS A 233 16.83 -8.12 -7.86
N SER A 234 16.46 -8.99 -6.93
CA SER A 234 16.01 -10.35 -7.18
C SER A 234 15.06 -10.75 -6.06
N ASP A 235 14.23 -11.75 -6.31
CA ASP A 235 13.32 -12.27 -5.29
C ASP A 235 14.05 -12.87 -4.08
N VAL A 236 13.32 -13.00 -2.97
CA VAL A 236 13.80 -13.68 -1.78
C VAL A 236 14.00 -15.17 -2.05
N PHE A 237 15.06 -15.74 -1.49
CA PHE A 237 15.28 -17.17 -1.51
C PHE A 237 14.67 -17.80 -0.27
N TRP A 238 13.93 -18.90 -0.46
CA TRP A 238 13.40 -19.70 0.62
C TRP A 238 14.38 -20.80 0.94
N VAL A 239 14.74 -20.90 2.22
CA VAL A 239 15.58 -21.97 2.73
C VAL A 239 14.70 -23.19 3.00
N THR A 240 15.23 -24.40 2.76
CA THR A 240 14.50 -25.66 2.96
C THR A 240 14.18 -25.88 4.44
N GLU A 241 15.14 -25.54 5.30
CA GLU A 241 15.04 -25.63 6.75
C GLU A 241 14.12 -24.55 7.32
N LYS A 242 13.33 -24.95 8.31
CA LYS A 242 12.43 -24.07 9.05
C LYS A 242 12.92 -23.92 10.48
N ARG A 243 12.67 -22.76 11.07
CA ARG A 243 12.93 -22.51 12.50
C ARG A 243 11.69 -22.84 13.35
N SER A 244 11.92 -23.03 14.64
CA SER A 244 10.85 -23.13 15.63
C SER A 244 10.14 -21.78 15.84
N MET A 245 8.97 -21.81 16.48
CA MET A 245 8.27 -20.59 16.86
C MET A 245 9.07 -19.82 17.91
N PRO A 246 9.18 -18.48 17.80
CA PRO A 246 9.71 -17.65 18.88
C PRO A 246 8.93 -17.89 20.18
N THR A 247 9.66 -18.07 21.28
CA THR A 247 9.06 -18.24 22.62
C THR A 247 9.14 -16.97 23.47
N ALA A 248 10.00 -16.02 23.11
CA ALA A 248 10.23 -14.79 23.87
C ALA A 248 9.08 -13.75 23.74
N PHE A 249 8.21 -13.88 22.75
CA PHE A 249 7.12 -12.94 22.50
C PHE A 249 5.96 -13.62 21.76
N LYS A 250 4.77 -13.04 21.92
CA LYS A 250 3.58 -13.48 21.19
C LYS A 250 3.59 -12.92 19.77
N MET A 251 3.30 -13.78 18.81
CA MET A 251 3.18 -13.40 17.40
C MET A 251 1.78 -12.91 17.07
N PHE A 252 1.72 -11.84 16.29
CA PHE A 252 0.51 -11.33 15.66
C PHE A 252 0.77 -11.17 14.16
N THR A 253 -0.27 -11.27 13.35
CA THR A 253 -0.19 -11.07 11.89
C THR A 253 -1.17 -9.99 11.46
N ASP A 254 -1.07 -9.56 10.20
CA ASP A 254 -2.14 -8.84 9.52
C ASP A 254 -3.47 -9.61 9.64
N ALA A 255 -4.59 -8.90 9.73
CA ALA A 255 -5.92 -9.50 9.66
C ALA A 255 -6.11 -10.24 8.31
#